data_AF-A0A7X7R429-F1
#
_entry.id   AF-A0A7X7R429-F1
#
_cell.length_a   1.000
_cell.length_b   1.000
_cell.length_c   1.000
_cell.angle_alpha   90.00
_cell.angle_beta   90.00
_cell.angle_gamma   90.00
#
_symmetry.space_group_name_H-M   'P 1'
#
loop_
_entity.id
_entity.type
_entity.pdbx_description
1 polymer ?
#
loop_
_entity_poly.entity_id
_entity_poly.type
_entity_poly.pdbx_seq_one_letter_code
_entity_poly.pdbx_strand_id
1 'polypeptide(L)'
;IDDYLMEITHVIRAEEHLSNTPRQMLIYDALGFELPQFAHISLILGSDKLKMSKRHGATSVLQYRENGYLPEALFNFLSLLGWSPEGENEILPAQEIIQQFSLKRVSKSPAVFDVDKLNWLNSQYIKKLSPSELAPLLKPFLQDFPYQEELNRLTEEQYLLLVSAVQERLVSLKDIKEEAAAIFAPLGDDSYEEEARKVLSQPAVIPVLQAFKEQLTAADDVEANKQLIKRITKENQLKPKEVFMPLRCALSGVTHGPELPFLISIWGREETIKRIDHTLDMIETAVEG
;
A
#
# COMPACT_ATOMS: atom_id res chain seq x y z
N ILE A 1 18.86 -18.31 37.95
CA ILE A 1 19.68 -17.34 38.71
C ILE A 1 19.28 -15.94 38.26
N ASP A 2 19.52 -15.56 37.00
CA ASP A 2 19.13 -14.25 36.46
C ASP A 2 17.67 -13.89 36.70
N ASP A 3 16.73 -14.77 36.36
CA ASP A 3 15.29 -14.54 36.60
C ASP A 3 14.97 -14.13 38.05
N TYR A 4 15.65 -14.73 39.04
CA TYR A 4 15.45 -14.40 40.45
C TYR A 4 16.14 -13.07 40.82
N LEU A 5 17.40 -12.88 40.41
CA LEU A 5 18.15 -11.66 40.69
C LEU A 5 17.57 -10.41 40.00
N MET A 6 16.86 -10.61 38.89
CA MET A 6 16.14 -9.57 38.15
C MET A 6 14.67 -9.44 38.58
N GLU A 7 14.26 -10.12 39.65
CA GLU A 7 12.90 -10.03 40.22
C GLU A 7 11.79 -10.35 39.21
N ILE A 8 12.03 -11.32 38.31
CA ILE A 8 11.05 -11.72 37.30
C ILE A 8 9.86 -12.37 37.99
N THR A 9 8.67 -11.80 37.78
CA THR A 9 7.42 -12.33 38.35
C THR A 9 6.71 -13.31 37.40
N HIS A 10 6.89 -13.13 36.09
CA HIS A 10 6.24 -13.94 35.04
C HIS A 10 7.24 -14.26 33.93
N VAL A 11 7.50 -15.54 33.71
CA VAL A 11 8.29 -16.06 32.59
C VAL A 11 7.33 -16.46 31.47
N ILE A 12 7.27 -15.64 30.42
CA ILE A 12 6.48 -15.89 29.22
C ILE A 12 7.42 -16.30 28.10
N ARG A 13 7.28 -17.52 27.56
CA ARG A 13 8.18 -18.07 26.54
C ARG A 13 7.52 -19.08 25.62
N ALA A 14 8.19 -19.45 24.54
CA ALA A 14 7.69 -20.45 23.59
C ALA A 14 7.52 -21.84 24.26
N GLU A 15 6.49 -22.58 23.82
CA GLU A 15 6.16 -23.93 24.32
C GLU A 15 7.28 -24.96 24.13
N GLU A 16 8.22 -24.70 23.21
CA GLU A 16 9.41 -25.54 23.03
C GLU A 16 10.30 -25.60 24.29
N HIS A 17 10.17 -24.62 25.19
CA HIS A 17 10.87 -24.59 26.47
C HIS A 17 10.06 -25.18 27.63
N LEU A 18 8.87 -25.73 27.38
CA LEU A 18 8.02 -26.30 28.44
C LEU A 18 8.76 -27.41 29.20
N SER A 19 9.49 -28.27 28.50
CA SER A 19 10.29 -29.37 29.08
C SER A 19 11.45 -28.90 29.95
N ASN A 20 11.89 -27.65 29.82
CA ASN A 20 12.93 -27.05 30.67
C ASN A 20 12.37 -26.58 32.02
N THR A 21 11.07 -26.29 32.11
CA THR A 21 10.43 -25.73 33.31
C THR A 21 10.60 -26.61 34.55
N PRO A 22 10.34 -27.95 34.51
CA PRO A 22 10.53 -28.80 35.68
C PRO A 22 11.97 -28.79 36.19
N ARG A 23 12.95 -28.75 35.28
CA ARG A 23 14.39 -28.67 35.64
C ARG A 23 14.73 -27.34 36.29
N GLN A 24 14.22 -26.24 35.75
CA GLN A 24 14.41 -24.92 36.33
C GLN A 24 13.78 -24.84 37.72
N MET A 25 12.56 -25.36 37.91
CA MET A 25 11.89 -25.39 39.22
C MET A 25 12.72 -26.11 40.29
N LEU A 26 13.39 -27.22 39.95
CA LEU A 26 14.30 -27.90 40.89
C LEU A 26 15.50 -27.03 41.27
N ILE A 27 15.99 -26.18 40.36
CA ILE A 27 17.08 -25.24 40.66
C ILE A 27 16.59 -24.13 41.59
N TYR A 28 15.38 -23.59 41.38
CA TYR A 28 14.77 -22.63 42.30
C TYR A 28 14.64 -23.22 43.71
N ASP A 29 14.10 -24.43 43.82
CA ASP A 29 13.93 -25.15 45.08
C ASP A 29 15.28 -25.38 45.79
N ALA A 30 16.28 -25.89 45.07
CA ALA A 30 17.61 -26.14 45.62
C ALA A 30 18.33 -24.86 46.12
N LEU A 31 18.02 -23.71 45.53
CA LEU A 31 18.58 -22.40 45.93
C LEU A 31 17.71 -21.66 46.94
N GLY A 32 16.54 -22.21 47.30
CA GLY A 32 15.57 -21.54 48.18
C GLY A 32 14.94 -20.28 47.57
N PHE A 33 14.87 -20.21 46.24
CA PHE A 33 14.31 -19.07 45.51
C PHE A 33 12.81 -19.23 45.29
N GLU A 34 12.06 -18.14 45.35
CA GLU A 34 10.64 -18.14 44.98
C GLU A 34 10.44 -18.36 43.48
N LEU A 35 9.42 -19.13 43.11
CA LEU A 35 9.10 -19.44 41.72
C LEU A 35 8.32 -18.29 41.07
N PRO A 36 8.68 -17.87 39.84
CA PRO A 36 7.82 -17.01 39.04
C PRO A 36 6.62 -17.79 38.51
N GLN A 37 5.61 -17.08 38.01
CA GLN A 37 4.58 -17.68 37.18
C GLN A 37 5.12 -18.01 35.80
N PHE A 38 4.72 -19.15 35.22
CA PHE A 38 5.14 -19.55 33.87
C PHE A 38 3.95 -19.54 32.91
N ALA A 39 4.14 -18.92 31.75
CA ALA A 39 3.24 -19.01 30.61
C ALA A 39 4.00 -19.49 29.37
N HIS A 40 3.48 -20.54 28.72
CA HIS A 40 4.07 -21.11 27.52
C HIS A 40 3.19 -20.81 26.33
N ILE A 41 3.71 -20.01 25.39
CA ILE A 41 3.00 -19.56 24.19
C ILE A 41 3.22 -20.59 23.08
N SER A 42 2.14 -20.99 22.41
CA SER A 42 2.21 -21.97 21.32
C SER A 42 3.05 -21.48 20.15
N LEU A 43 3.58 -22.42 19.37
CA LEU A 43 4.36 -22.09 18.19
C LEU A 43 3.53 -21.35 17.13
N ILE A 44 4.21 -20.49 16.38
CA ILE A 44 3.68 -19.93 15.14
C ILE A 44 4.00 -20.92 14.02
N LEU A 45 2.98 -21.25 13.24
CA LEU A 45 3.07 -22.14 12.08
C LEU A 45 3.15 -21.34 10.78
N GLY A 46 3.78 -21.92 9.77
CA GLY A 46 3.67 -21.45 8.39
C GLY A 46 2.30 -21.81 7.78
N SER A 47 2.07 -21.36 6.56
CA SER A 47 0.85 -21.69 5.79
C SER A 47 0.68 -23.18 5.54
N ASP A 48 1.78 -23.94 5.55
CA ASP A 48 1.82 -25.40 5.47
C ASP A 48 1.51 -26.12 6.80
N LYS A 49 1.21 -25.34 7.86
CA LYS A 49 0.98 -25.80 9.24
C LYS A 49 2.20 -26.49 9.88
N LEU A 50 3.39 -26.33 9.32
CA LEU A 50 4.64 -26.71 9.97
C LEU A 50 5.21 -25.53 10.76
N LYS A 51 6.20 -25.79 11.63
CA LYS A 51 6.86 -24.72 12.40
C LYS A 51 7.39 -23.64 11.46
N MET A 52 7.06 -22.38 11.74
CA MET A 52 7.53 -21.26 10.93
C MET A 52 9.07 -21.24 10.91
N SER A 53 9.63 -21.00 9.73
CA SER A 53 11.07 -21.01 9.49
C SER A 53 11.38 -20.03 8.35
N LYS A 54 12.67 -19.78 8.08
CA LYS A 54 13.10 -18.92 6.96
C LYS A 54 12.57 -19.37 5.59
N ARG A 55 12.13 -20.62 5.45
CA ARG A 55 11.54 -21.15 4.21
C ARG A 55 10.11 -20.66 3.95
N HIS A 56 9.43 -20.16 4.99
CA HIS A 56 8.03 -19.72 4.94
C HIS A 56 7.88 -18.20 4.72
N GLY A 57 8.98 -17.50 4.43
CA GLY A 57 9.00 -16.05 4.19
C GLY A 57 9.95 -15.31 5.12
N ALA A 58 9.72 -14.00 5.23
CA ALA A 58 10.50 -13.15 6.12
C ALA A 58 10.27 -13.57 7.58
N THR A 59 11.31 -14.04 8.26
CA THR A 59 11.25 -14.32 9.71
C THR A 59 11.89 -13.21 10.54
N SER A 60 12.38 -12.16 9.88
CA SER A 60 13.05 -11.03 10.51
C SER A 60 12.17 -9.80 10.45
N VAL A 61 11.98 -9.14 11.60
CA VAL A 61 11.30 -7.84 11.69
C VAL A 61 11.95 -6.80 10.77
N LEU A 62 13.28 -6.86 10.61
CA LEU A 62 14.01 -5.94 9.72
C LEU A 62 13.59 -6.09 8.26
N GLN A 63 13.31 -7.32 7.82
CA GLN A 63 12.90 -7.57 6.44
C GLN A 63 11.47 -7.06 6.18
N TYR A 64 10.58 -7.12 7.17
CA TYR A 64 9.26 -6.47 7.06
C TYR A 64 9.39 -4.95 6.96
N ARG A 65 10.30 -4.34 7.72
CA ARG A 65 10.59 -2.90 7.58
C ARG A 65 11.11 -2.56 6.18
N GLU A 66 12.06 -3.33 5.66
CA GLU A 66 12.63 -3.17 4.31
C GLU A 66 11.59 -3.40 3.20
N ASN A 67 10.59 -4.24 3.46
CA ASN A 67 9.46 -4.46 2.57
C ASN A 67 8.35 -3.42 2.72
N GLY A 68 8.50 -2.41 3.58
CA GLY A 68 7.53 -1.31 3.70
C GLY A 68 6.29 -1.63 4.52
N TYR A 69 6.38 -2.56 5.48
CA TYR A 69 5.32 -2.75 6.46
C TYR A 69 5.43 -1.70 7.58
N LEU A 70 4.30 -1.11 7.95
CA LEU A 70 4.20 -0.16 9.04
C LEU A 70 4.41 -0.90 10.38
N PRO A 71 5.17 -0.33 11.32
CA PRO A 71 5.42 -0.97 12.60
C PRO A 71 4.14 -1.21 13.40
N GLU A 72 3.16 -0.31 13.30
CA GLU A 72 1.86 -0.43 13.97
C GLU A 72 1.05 -1.61 13.40
N ALA A 73 1.06 -1.78 12.08
CA ALA A 73 0.37 -2.90 11.43
C ALA A 73 1.03 -4.23 11.79
N LEU A 74 2.36 -4.29 11.76
CA LEU A 74 3.09 -5.51 12.15
C LEU A 74 2.86 -5.85 13.63
N PHE A 75 2.87 -4.85 14.52
CA PHE A 75 2.57 -5.03 15.94
C PHE A 75 1.15 -5.56 16.16
N ASN A 76 0.15 -4.97 15.50
CA ASN A 76 -1.23 -5.41 15.58
C ASN A 76 -1.37 -6.85 15.05
N PHE A 77 -0.77 -7.16 13.90
CA PHE A 77 -0.81 -8.50 13.32
C PHE A 77 -0.20 -9.55 14.25
N LEU A 78 1.02 -9.30 14.75
CA LEU A 78 1.70 -10.21 15.68
C LEU A 78 0.92 -10.40 16.98
N SER A 79 0.24 -9.36 17.46
CA SER A 79 -0.62 -9.45 18.63
C SER A 79 -1.83 -10.35 18.38
N LEU A 80 -2.38 -10.38 17.17
CA LEU A 80 -3.48 -11.28 16.80
C LEU A 80 -3.04 -12.74 16.60
N LEU A 81 -1.73 -13.01 16.54
CA LEU A 81 -1.21 -14.38 16.44
C LEU A 81 -1.28 -15.09 17.79
N GLY A 82 -2.42 -15.75 18.02
CA GLY A 82 -2.63 -16.53 19.24
C GLY A 82 -3.20 -15.73 20.40
N TRP A 83 -3.55 -14.46 20.21
CA TRP A 83 -4.39 -13.70 21.13
C TRP A 83 -5.57 -13.09 20.37
N SER A 84 -6.72 -12.98 21.03
CA SER A 84 -7.94 -12.42 20.44
C SER A 84 -8.44 -11.23 21.26
N PRO A 85 -8.64 -10.05 20.64
CA PRO A 85 -9.18 -8.87 21.33
C PRO A 85 -10.63 -9.08 21.73
N GLU A 86 -11.17 -8.15 22.52
CA GLU A 86 -12.61 -8.09 22.79
C GLU A 86 -13.36 -7.51 21.59
N GLY A 87 -14.47 -8.14 21.21
CA GLY A 87 -15.24 -7.76 20.03
C GLY A 87 -14.70 -8.34 18.71
N GLU A 88 -15.10 -7.72 17.61
CA GLU A 88 -14.79 -8.18 16.23
C GLU A 88 -13.76 -7.28 15.52
N ASN A 89 -13.31 -6.18 16.15
CA ASN A 89 -12.36 -5.28 15.52
C ASN A 89 -10.94 -5.87 15.51
N GLU A 90 -10.38 -6.02 14.32
CA GLU A 90 -9.01 -6.52 14.14
C GLU A 90 -7.98 -5.39 13.93
N ILE A 91 -8.43 -4.16 13.65
CA ILE A 91 -7.56 -3.00 13.43
C ILE A 91 -7.51 -2.16 14.71
N LEU A 92 -6.48 -2.37 15.52
CA LEU A 92 -6.37 -1.88 16.89
C LEU A 92 -5.08 -1.06 17.09
N PRO A 93 -5.17 0.20 17.53
CA PRO A 93 -4.00 0.95 17.96
C PRO A 93 -3.25 0.21 19.08
N ALA A 94 -1.92 0.37 19.13
CA ALA A 94 -1.08 -0.34 20.11
C ALA A 94 -1.53 -0.13 21.57
N GLN A 95 -1.98 1.08 21.91
CA GLN A 95 -2.52 1.39 23.25
C GLN A 95 -3.76 0.58 23.59
N GLU A 96 -4.64 0.35 22.61
CA GLU A 96 -5.86 -0.44 22.80
C GLU A 96 -5.53 -1.91 23.02
N ILE A 97 -4.58 -2.44 22.25
CA ILE A 97 -4.04 -3.80 22.45
C ILE A 97 -3.45 -3.95 23.86
N ILE A 98 -2.63 -3.00 24.30
CA ILE A 98 -2.01 -3.01 25.64
C ILE A 98 -3.08 -3.01 26.74
N GLN A 99 -4.14 -2.20 26.59
CA GLN A 99 -5.22 -2.11 27.57
C GLN A 99 -6.07 -3.39 27.64
N GLN A 100 -6.31 -4.04 26.50
CA GLN A 100 -7.11 -5.27 26.42
C GLN A 100 -6.32 -6.54 26.70
N PHE A 101 -4.98 -6.49 26.68
CA PHE A 101 -4.16 -7.69 26.74
C PHE A 101 -4.37 -8.47 28.06
N SER A 102 -4.59 -9.78 27.91
CA SER A 102 -4.66 -10.70 29.03
C SER A 102 -4.19 -12.07 28.60
N LEU A 103 -3.31 -12.68 29.40
CA LEU A 103 -2.85 -14.06 29.21
C LEU A 103 -4.01 -15.07 29.14
N LYS A 104 -5.17 -14.76 29.73
CA LYS A 104 -6.36 -15.62 29.68
C LYS A 104 -6.95 -15.74 28.26
N ARG A 105 -6.72 -14.75 27.40
CA ARG A 105 -7.20 -14.71 26.01
C ARG A 105 -6.14 -15.18 25.01
N VAL A 106 -5.00 -15.65 25.49
CA VAL A 106 -3.99 -16.30 24.67
C VAL A 106 -4.43 -17.75 24.40
N SER A 107 -4.56 -18.10 23.13
CA SER A 107 -4.90 -19.43 22.66
C SER A 107 -3.80 -20.44 23.00
N LYS A 108 -4.21 -21.64 23.37
CA LYS A 108 -3.32 -22.81 23.53
C LYS A 108 -3.04 -23.53 22.21
N SER A 109 -3.73 -23.15 21.13
CA SER A 109 -3.54 -23.72 19.81
C SER A 109 -2.53 -22.88 19.02
N PRO A 110 -1.64 -23.51 18.25
CA PRO A 110 -0.72 -22.80 17.36
C PRO A 110 -1.45 -21.85 16.40
N ALA A 111 -0.89 -20.66 16.20
CA ALA A 111 -1.40 -19.69 15.24
C ALA A 111 -0.70 -19.87 13.89
N VAL A 112 -1.45 -19.75 12.78
CA VAL A 112 -0.88 -19.76 11.43
C VAL A 112 -0.51 -18.35 11.04
N PHE A 113 0.71 -18.18 10.53
CA PHE A 113 1.17 -16.92 9.97
C PHE A 113 0.53 -16.71 8.60
N ASP A 114 -0.46 -15.84 8.54
CA ASP A 114 -1.19 -15.48 7.32
C ASP A 114 -0.66 -14.17 6.75
N VAL A 115 0.07 -14.27 5.63
CA VAL A 115 0.66 -13.11 4.94
C VAL A 115 -0.42 -12.24 4.30
N ASP A 116 -1.51 -12.83 3.81
CA ASP A 116 -2.61 -12.08 3.18
C ASP A 116 -3.35 -11.24 4.23
N LYS A 117 -3.53 -11.78 5.44
CA LYS A 117 -4.04 -11.02 6.58
C LYS A 117 -3.11 -9.87 6.98
N LEU A 118 -1.79 -10.10 7.02
CA LEU A 118 -0.82 -9.03 7.29
C LEU A 118 -0.86 -7.94 6.22
N ASN A 119 -0.92 -8.33 4.94
CA ASN A 119 -1.06 -7.42 3.80
C ASN A 119 -2.33 -6.57 3.91
N TRP A 120 -3.47 -7.21 4.16
CA TRP A 120 -4.72 -6.52 4.38
C TRP A 120 -4.60 -5.52 5.53
N LEU A 121 -4.10 -5.96 6.70
CA LEU A 121 -3.96 -5.09 7.86
C LEU A 121 -3.05 -3.90 7.56
N ASN A 122 -1.90 -4.12 6.94
CA ASN A 122 -0.97 -3.05 6.58
C ASN A 122 -1.60 -2.02 5.63
N SER A 123 -2.36 -2.48 4.63
CA SER A 123 -3.12 -1.58 3.74
C SER A 123 -4.11 -0.71 4.52
N GLN A 124 -4.78 -1.26 5.54
CA GLN A 124 -5.72 -0.50 6.37
C GLN A 124 -5.01 0.57 7.20
N TYR A 125 -3.80 0.29 7.70
CA TYR A 125 -3.00 1.30 8.40
C TYR A 125 -2.50 2.38 7.45
N ILE A 126 -2.04 2.03 6.24
CA ILE A 126 -1.62 3.02 5.23
C ILE A 126 -2.77 3.96 4.88
N LYS A 127 -4.00 3.44 4.69
CA LYS A 127 -5.19 4.23 4.36
C LYS A 127 -5.65 5.17 5.48
N LYS A 128 -5.27 4.90 6.73
CA LYS A 128 -5.59 5.77 7.88
C LYS A 128 -4.68 7.00 7.98
N LEU A 129 -3.50 6.97 7.34
CA LEU A 129 -2.57 8.10 7.35
C LEU A 129 -3.08 9.21 6.42
N SER A 130 -2.89 10.46 6.82
CA SER A 130 -3.06 11.58 5.88
C SER A 130 -1.95 11.56 4.81
N PRO A 131 -2.17 12.15 3.62
CA PRO A 131 -1.14 12.23 2.60
C PRO A 131 0.16 12.88 3.09
N SER A 132 0.08 13.87 3.98
CA SER A 132 1.24 14.55 4.57
C SER A 132 2.03 13.67 5.55
N GLU A 133 1.36 12.76 6.27
CA GLU A 133 2.02 11.77 7.13
C GLU A 133 2.63 10.61 6.32
N LEU A 134 1.96 10.19 5.25
CA LEU A 134 2.38 9.07 4.40
C LEU A 134 3.54 9.46 3.48
N ALA A 135 3.53 10.67 2.92
CA ALA A 135 4.57 11.20 2.03
C ALA A 135 6.01 10.94 2.51
N PRO A 136 6.43 11.34 3.74
CA PRO A 136 7.80 11.10 4.20
C PRO A 136 8.14 9.61 4.37
N LEU A 137 7.15 8.74 4.62
CA LEU A 137 7.35 7.30 4.75
C LEU A 137 7.61 6.62 3.39
N LEU A 138 7.09 7.19 2.31
CA LEU A 138 7.25 6.69 0.95
C LEU A 138 8.57 7.12 0.30
N LYS A 139 9.10 8.30 0.65
CA LYS A 139 10.33 8.85 0.08
C LYS A 139 11.51 7.85 0.04
N PRO A 140 11.82 7.08 1.10
CA PRO A 140 12.91 6.10 1.05
C PRO A 140 12.76 5.02 -0.03
N PHE A 141 11.54 4.66 -0.41
CA PHE A 141 11.26 3.62 -1.41
C PHE A 141 11.38 4.13 -2.85
N LEU A 142 11.55 5.44 -3.03
CA LEU A 142 11.70 6.11 -4.33
C LEU A 142 13.15 6.52 -4.64
N GLN A 143 14.14 6.12 -3.84
CA GLN A 143 15.55 6.54 -4.06
C GLN A 143 16.13 6.07 -5.40
N ASP A 144 15.79 4.87 -5.85
CA ASP A 144 16.21 4.29 -7.14
C ASP A 144 15.05 4.27 -8.15
N PHE A 145 14.21 5.30 -8.13
CA PHE A 145 13.05 5.39 -9.01
C PHE A 145 13.51 5.70 -10.46
N PRO A 146 13.05 4.96 -11.49
CA PRO A 146 13.50 5.16 -12.87
C PRO A 146 13.20 6.57 -13.42
N TYR A 147 12.17 7.26 -12.92
CA TYR A 147 11.76 8.59 -13.37
C TYR A 147 12.08 9.65 -12.30
N GLN A 148 13.32 9.61 -11.79
CA GLN A 148 13.75 10.48 -10.68
C GLN A 148 13.71 11.97 -11.05
N GLU A 149 13.98 12.33 -12.30
CA GLU A 149 13.94 13.72 -12.75
C GLU A 149 12.53 14.28 -12.69
N GLU A 150 11.55 13.53 -13.21
CA GLU A 150 10.13 13.88 -13.19
C GLU A 150 9.62 13.99 -11.75
N LEU A 151 9.98 13.02 -10.91
CA LEU A 151 9.63 13.03 -9.48
C LEU A 151 10.19 14.26 -8.76
N ASN A 152 11.44 14.64 -9.05
CA ASN A 152 12.10 15.80 -8.44
C ASN A 152 11.56 17.14 -8.93
N ARG A 153 10.88 17.19 -10.09
CA ARG A 153 10.22 18.39 -10.62
C ARG A 153 8.88 18.67 -9.96
N LEU A 154 8.29 17.68 -9.28
CA LEU A 154 7.03 17.88 -8.58
C LEU A 154 7.19 18.93 -7.46
N THR A 155 6.21 19.82 -7.37
CA THR A 155 6.02 20.62 -6.16
C THR A 155 5.60 19.73 -4.98
N GLU A 156 5.68 20.27 -3.77
CA GLU A 156 5.21 19.55 -2.57
C GLU A 156 3.73 19.17 -2.70
N GLU A 157 2.89 20.08 -3.21
CA GLU A 157 1.47 19.84 -3.44
C GLU A 157 1.24 18.71 -4.46
N GLN A 158 1.96 18.71 -5.58
CA GLN A 158 1.87 17.63 -6.57
C GLN A 158 2.36 16.29 -6.02
N TYR A 159 3.38 16.29 -5.16
CA TYR A 159 3.80 15.06 -4.49
C TYR A 159 2.71 14.53 -3.55
N LEU A 160 2.02 15.40 -2.81
CA LEU A 160 0.88 14.99 -1.97
C LEU A 160 -0.30 14.46 -2.81
N LEU A 161 -0.52 15.02 -4.01
CA LEU A 161 -1.51 14.49 -4.96
C LEU A 161 -1.12 13.11 -5.47
N LEU A 162 0.17 12.89 -5.80
CA LEU A 162 0.70 11.57 -6.15
C LEU A 162 0.43 10.56 -5.04
N VAL A 163 0.75 10.91 -3.79
CA VAL A 163 0.51 10.05 -2.63
C VAL A 163 -0.98 9.73 -2.50
N SER A 164 -1.85 10.74 -2.61
CA SER A 164 -3.31 10.56 -2.54
C SER A 164 -3.84 9.66 -3.66
N ALA A 165 -3.30 9.78 -4.87
CA ALA A 165 -3.75 9.02 -6.05
C ALA A 165 -3.46 7.52 -5.93
N VAL A 166 -2.38 7.16 -5.23
CA VAL A 166 -1.91 5.77 -5.12
C VAL A 166 -2.20 5.13 -3.76
N GLN A 167 -2.48 5.91 -2.71
CA GLN A 167 -2.65 5.44 -1.33
C GLN A 167 -3.59 4.23 -1.20
N GLU A 168 -4.74 4.28 -1.86
CA GLU A 168 -5.76 3.22 -1.81
C GLU A 168 -5.29 1.88 -2.39
N ARG A 169 -4.22 1.91 -3.20
CA ARG A 169 -3.65 0.79 -3.94
C ARG A 169 -2.43 0.18 -3.25
N LEU A 170 -1.86 0.87 -2.26
CA LEU A 170 -0.68 0.39 -1.54
C LEU A 170 -1.05 -0.71 -0.54
N VAL A 171 -0.42 -1.87 -0.68
CA VAL A 171 -0.41 -2.94 0.34
C VAL A 171 0.76 -2.72 1.29
N SER A 172 1.90 -2.28 0.76
CA SER A 172 3.12 -1.91 1.47
C SER A 172 3.65 -0.56 0.97
N LEU A 173 4.48 0.09 1.78
CA LEU A 173 5.14 1.35 1.37
C LEU A 173 6.06 1.16 0.15
N LYS A 174 6.54 -0.08 -0.11
CA LYS A 174 7.42 -0.39 -1.24
C LYS A 174 6.68 -0.37 -2.58
N ASP A 175 5.37 -0.60 -2.57
CA ASP A 175 4.53 -0.67 -3.78
C ASP A 175 4.47 0.68 -4.51
N ILE A 176 4.80 1.78 -3.82
CA ILE A 176 4.86 3.13 -4.39
C ILE A 176 5.75 3.19 -5.63
N LYS A 177 6.80 2.37 -5.70
CA LYS A 177 7.71 2.39 -6.84
C LYS A 177 7.00 1.96 -8.12
N GLU A 178 6.18 0.92 -8.05
CA GLU A 178 5.42 0.40 -9.20
C GLU A 178 4.25 1.33 -9.53
N GLU A 179 3.49 1.74 -8.50
CA GLU A 179 2.34 2.63 -8.67
C GLU A 179 2.73 4.01 -9.22
N ALA A 180 3.84 4.59 -8.77
CA ALA A 180 4.38 5.82 -9.35
C ALA A 180 4.96 5.59 -10.76
N ALA A 181 5.60 4.45 -11.02
CA ALA A 181 6.14 4.17 -12.36
C ALA A 181 5.05 4.15 -13.41
N ALA A 182 3.87 3.58 -13.09
CA ALA A 182 2.71 3.61 -13.98
C ALA A 182 2.22 5.03 -14.32
N ILE A 183 2.47 6.01 -13.46
CA ILE A 183 2.11 7.42 -13.67
C ILE A 183 3.16 8.15 -14.51
N PHE A 184 4.45 7.93 -14.22
CA PHE A 184 5.54 8.66 -14.87
C PHE A 184 6.08 8.01 -16.14
N ALA A 185 5.72 6.76 -16.42
CA ALA A 185 6.14 6.08 -17.64
C ALA A 185 5.80 6.93 -18.89
N PRO A 186 6.77 7.15 -19.79
CA PRO A 186 6.52 7.89 -21.01
C PRO A 186 5.54 7.12 -21.90
N LEU A 187 4.67 7.84 -22.59
CA LEU A 187 3.87 7.28 -23.67
C LEU A 187 4.72 7.21 -24.94
N GLY A 188 4.89 6.01 -25.46
CA GLY A 188 5.32 5.74 -26.82
C GLY A 188 4.32 4.80 -27.50
N ASP A 189 4.61 4.41 -28.74
CA ASP A 189 3.67 3.63 -29.57
C ASP A 189 3.27 2.30 -28.91
N ASP A 190 4.22 1.62 -28.24
CA ASP A 190 4.01 0.36 -27.53
C ASP A 190 3.44 0.52 -26.11
N SER A 191 3.19 1.75 -25.66
CA SER A 191 2.65 2.03 -24.31
C SER A 191 1.14 1.84 -24.18
N TYR A 192 0.43 1.60 -25.29
CA TYR A 192 -1.03 1.47 -25.29
C TYR A 192 -1.46 0.00 -25.29
N GLU A 193 -2.26 -0.39 -24.30
CA GLU A 193 -2.87 -1.72 -24.29
C GLU A 193 -3.91 -1.88 -25.42
N GLU A 194 -4.21 -3.12 -25.80
CA GLU A 194 -5.12 -3.42 -26.92
C GLU A 194 -6.50 -2.76 -26.74
N GLU A 195 -7.05 -2.81 -25.53
CA GLU A 195 -8.34 -2.18 -25.21
C GLU A 195 -8.29 -0.66 -25.28
N ALA A 196 -7.17 -0.03 -24.87
CA ALA A 196 -6.99 1.41 -25.02
C ALA A 196 -6.94 1.81 -26.50
N ARG A 197 -6.24 1.05 -27.34
CA ARG A 197 -6.21 1.27 -28.80
C ARG A 197 -7.60 1.15 -29.44
N LYS A 198 -8.43 0.19 -28.99
CA LYS A 198 -9.83 0.05 -29.43
C LYS A 198 -10.71 1.23 -29.03
N VAL A 199 -10.45 1.83 -27.86
CA VAL A 199 -11.14 3.07 -27.46
C VAL A 199 -10.69 4.22 -28.35
N LEU A 200 -9.38 4.37 -28.56
CA LEU A 200 -8.78 5.50 -29.28
C LEU A 200 -9.12 5.53 -30.78
N SER A 201 -9.47 4.40 -31.39
CA SER A 201 -9.90 4.33 -32.79
C SER A 201 -11.34 4.81 -33.04
N GLN A 202 -12.08 5.17 -31.99
CA GLN A 202 -13.46 5.64 -32.15
C GLN A 202 -13.51 7.07 -32.74
N PRO A 203 -14.42 7.37 -33.69
CA PRO A 203 -14.46 8.67 -34.36
C PRO A 203 -14.65 9.88 -33.44
N ALA A 204 -15.28 9.68 -32.28
CA ALA A 204 -15.54 10.74 -31.30
C ALA A 204 -14.30 11.13 -30.46
N VAL A 205 -13.19 10.39 -30.55
CA VAL A 205 -12.00 10.60 -29.72
C VAL A 205 -11.28 11.89 -30.07
N ILE A 206 -10.97 12.12 -31.36
CA ILE A 206 -10.22 13.30 -31.80
C ILE A 206 -10.89 14.61 -31.34
N PRO A 207 -12.20 14.83 -31.56
CA PRO A 207 -12.87 16.03 -31.06
C PRO A 207 -12.81 16.19 -29.54
N VAL A 208 -12.91 15.09 -28.79
CA VAL A 208 -12.82 15.12 -27.32
C VAL A 208 -11.43 15.53 -26.85
N LEU A 209 -10.38 14.96 -27.44
CA LEU A 209 -8.99 15.27 -27.10
C LEU A 209 -8.65 16.72 -27.45
N GLN A 210 -9.08 17.21 -28.61
CA GLN A 210 -8.90 18.60 -29.04
C GLN A 210 -9.63 19.57 -28.11
N ALA A 211 -10.91 19.32 -27.80
CA ALA A 211 -11.68 20.16 -26.89
C ALA A 211 -11.06 20.20 -25.48
N PHE A 212 -10.54 19.07 -25.00
CA PHE A 212 -9.84 19.03 -23.72
C PHE A 212 -8.54 19.84 -23.75
N LYS A 213 -7.71 19.66 -24.79
CA LYS A 213 -6.45 20.41 -24.97
C LYS A 213 -6.69 21.92 -25.01
N GLU A 214 -7.70 22.39 -25.73
CA GLU A 214 -8.04 23.81 -25.86
C GLU A 214 -8.51 24.43 -24.54
N GLN A 215 -9.28 23.68 -23.75
CA GLN A 215 -9.86 24.18 -22.51
C GLN A 215 -8.97 23.97 -21.27
N LEU A 216 -7.86 23.21 -21.38
CA LEU A 216 -6.92 23.00 -20.29
C LEU A 216 -6.06 24.25 -20.03
N THR A 217 -6.49 25.07 -19.07
CA THR A 217 -5.82 26.31 -18.67
C THR A 217 -4.88 26.13 -17.48
N ALA A 218 -5.36 25.50 -16.40
CA ALA A 218 -4.61 25.19 -15.19
C ALA A 218 -4.87 23.73 -14.83
N ALA A 219 -3.80 22.97 -14.61
CA ALA A 219 -3.88 21.53 -14.40
C ALA A 219 -3.67 21.14 -12.93
N ASP A 220 -3.10 22.00 -12.11
CA ASP A 220 -2.71 21.79 -10.71
C ASP A 220 -3.88 21.61 -9.73
N ASP A 221 -5.13 21.84 -10.15
CA ASP A 221 -6.33 21.67 -9.32
C ASP A 221 -7.19 20.47 -9.78
N VAL A 222 -7.31 19.48 -8.90
CA VAL A 222 -8.08 18.24 -9.11
C VAL A 222 -9.56 18.52 -9.34
N GLU A 223 -10.17 19.43 -8.58
CA GLU A 223 -11.59 19.74 -8.73
C GLU A 223 -11.82 20.54 -10.02
N ALA A 224 -10.92 21.47 -10.37
CA ALA A 224 -10.97 22.16 -11.65
C ALA A 224 -10.90 21.18 -12.83
N ASN A 225 -10.00 20.20 -12.79
CA ASN A 225 -9.88 19.14 -13.80
C ASN A 225 -11.15 18.28 -13.90
N LYS A 226 -11.75 17.94 -12.76
CA LYS A 226 -13.02 17.20 -12.70
C LYS A 226 -14.17 18.00 -13.33
N GLN A 227 -14.22 19.31 -13.06
CA GLN A 227 -15.22 20.20 -13.65
C GLN A 227 -14.98 20.42 -15.15
N LEU A 228 -13.73 20.47 -15.59
CA LEU A 228 -13.36 20.52 -17.00
C LEU A 228 -13.89 19.30 -17.77
N ILE A 229 -13.63 18.08 -17.27
CA ILE A 229 -14.13 16.84 -17.89
C ILE A 229 -15.66 16.84 -17.98
N LYS A 230 -16.35 17.28 -16.91
CA LYS A 230 -17.81 17.41 -16.89
C LYS A 230 -18.32 18.44 -17.91
N ARG A 231 -17.63 19.58 -18.04
CA ARG A 231 -17.99 20.64 -18.99
C ARG A 231 -17.91 20.13 -20.42
N ILE A 232 -16.78 19.50 -20.80
CA ILE A 232 -16.58 18.91 -22.13
C ILE A 232 -17.65 17.88 -22.44
N THR A 233 -17.99 17.03 -21.46
CA THR A 233 -19.08 16.05 -21.57
C THR A 233 -20.40 16.72 -21.94
N LYS A 234 -20.75 17.83 -21.27
CA LYS A 234 -22.01 18.55 -21.48
C LYS A 234 -22.03 19.31 -22.82
N GLU A 235 -20.95 20.02 -23.15
CA GLU A 235 -20.86 20.84 -24.38
C GLU A 235 -20.93 19.99 -25.64
N ASN A 236 -20.33 18.80 -25.62
CA ASN A 236 -20.34 17.86 -26.75
C ASN A 236 -21.56 16.93 -26.77
N GLN A 237 -22.48 17.05 -25.79
CA GLN A 237 -23.67 16.19 -25.65
C GLN A 237 -23.33 14.69 -25.59
N LEU A 238 -22.18 14.36 -25.02
CA LEU A 238 -21.67 13.00 -24.89
C LEU A 238 -22.03 12.40 -23.52
N LYS A 239 -22.00 11.07 -23.42
CA LYS A 239 -22.10 10.36 -22.14
C LYS A 239 -20.76 10.48 -21.39
N PRO A 240 -20.75 10.44 -20.04
CA PRO A 240 -19.52 10.53 -19.26
C PRO A 240 -18.42 9.54 -19.67
N LYS A 241 -18.80 8.29 -20.01
CA LYS A 241 -17.86 7.25 -20.47
C LYS A 241 -17.21 7.60 -21.81
N GLU A 242 -17.93 8.30 -22.69
CA GLU A 242 -17.48 8.70 -24.03
C GLU A 242 -16.48 9.87 -23.99
N VAL A 243 -16.30 10.52 -22.83
CA VAL A 243 -15.25 11.54 -22.62
C VAL A 243 -14.16 11.01 -21.71
N PHE A 244 -14.54 10.41 -20.59
CA PHE A 244 -13.57 9.93 -19.60
C PHE A 244 -12.67 8.82 -20.15
N MET A 245 -13.23 7.84 -20.87
CA MET A 245 -12.44 6.70 -21.34
C MET A 245 -11.44 7.10 -22.44
N PRO A 246 -11.80 7.92 -23.45
CA PRO A 246 -10.83 8.45 -24.38
C PRO A 246 -9.69 9.23 -23.72
N LEU A 247 -10.00 10.14 -22.79
CA LEU A 247 -8.96 10.90 -22.09
C LEU A 247 -8.06 10.00 -21.25
N ARG A 248 -8.64 9.00 -20.56
CA ARG A 248 -7.89 7.99 -19.82
C ARG A 248 -6.91 7.24 -20.72
N CYS A 249 -7.39 6.72 -21.85
CA CYS A 249 -6.57 5.95 -22.78
C CYS A 249 -5.48 6.82 -23.42
N ALA A 250 -5.82 8.06 -23.81
CA ALA A 250 -4.87 8.99 -24.40
C ALA A 250 -3.76 9.40 -23.42
N LEU A 251 -4.12 9.66 -22.16
CA LEU A 251 -3.17 10.18 -21.18
C LEU A 251 -2.34 9.09 -20.49
N SER A 252 -2.82 7.85 -20.42
CA SER A 252 -2.16 6.78 -19.65
C SER A 252 -1.89 5.50 -20.43
N GLY A 253 -2.39 5.36 -21.65
CA GLY A 253 -2.22 4.13 -22.45
C GLY A 253 -3.04 2.93 -21.97
N VAL A 254 -3.78 3.07 -20.87
CA VAL A 254 -4.56 1.99 -20.23
C VAL A 254 -6.00 2.41 -19.97
N THR A 255 -6.90 1.46 -19.80
CA THR A 255 -8.34 1.67 -19.53
C THR A 255 -8.68 1.80 -18.05
N HIS A 256 -7.75 1.46 -17.15
CA HIS A 256 -7.93 1.47 -15.69
C HIS A 256 -6.72 2.13 -15.02
N GLY A 257 -6.91 2.69 -13.82
CA GLY A 257 -5.82 3.30 -13.06
C GLY A 257 -6.30 4.34 -12.03
N PRO A 258 -5.36 5.09 -11.41
CA PRO A 258 -5.68 6.18 -10.49
C PRO A 258 -6.57 7.23 -11.14
N GLU A 259 -7.40 7.93 -10.38
CA GLU A 259 -8.36 8.90 -10.93
C GLU A 259 -7.72 9.93 -11.87
N LEU A 260 -8.33 10.14 -13.04
CA LEU A 260 -7.75 10.95 -14.11
C LEU A 260 -7.49 12.41 -13.70
N PRO A 261 -8.39 13.09 -12.94
CA PRO A 261 -8.12 14.44 -12.46
C PRO A 261 -6.85 14.55 -11.61
N PHE A 262 -6.53 13.54 -10.81
CA PHE A 262 -5.27 13.51 -10.04
C PHE A 262 -4.07 13.39 -10.96
N LEU A 263 -4.13 12.51 -11.96
CA LEU A 263 -3.01 12.34 -12.91
C LEU A 263 -2.70 13.64 -13.66
N ILE A 264 -3.74 14.33 -14.15
CA ILE A 264 -3.59 15.63 -14.81
C ILE A 264 -2.93 16.65 -13.87
N SER A 265 -3.31 16.68 -12.59
CA SER A 265 -2.69 17.56 -11.60
C SER A 265 -1.26 17.20 -11.23
N ILE A 266 -0.93 15.92 -11.20
CA ILE A 266 0.44 15.46 -10.96
C ILE A 266 1.34 15.84 -12.14
N TRP A 267 0.93 15.54 -13.38
CA TRP A 267 1.70 15.86 -14.58
C TRP A 267 1.77 17.35 -14.86
N GLY A 268 0.74 18.09 -14.48
CA GLY A 268 0.59 19.49 -14.86
C GLY A 268 0.24 19.64 -16.35
N ARG A 269 0.12 20.90 -16.78
CA ARG A 269 -0.43 21.23 -18.11
C ARG A 269 0.48 20.78 -19.25
N GLU A 270 1.77 21.03 -19.14
CA GLU A 270 2.73 20.78 -20.23
C GLU A 270 2.80 19.29 -20.59
N GLU A 271 3.02 18.43 -19.61
CA GLU A 271 3.07 16.98 -19.83
C GLU A 271 1.71 16.41 -20.24
N THR A 272 0.61 16.91 -19.68
CA THR A 272 -0.75 16.50 -20.10
C THR A 272 -0.98 16.80 -21.58
N ILE A 273 -0.62 17.99 -22.06
CA ILE A 273 -0.76 18.36 -23.47
C ILE A 273 0.17 17.52 -24.34
N LYS A 274 1.41 17.32 -23.93
CA LYS A 274 2.36 16.48 -24.67
C LYS A 274 1.84 15.05 -24.88
N ARG A 275 1.19 14.47 -23.87
CA ARG A 275 0.55 13.14 -23.95
C ARG A 275 -0.63 13.12 -24.93
N ILE A 276 -1.45 14.17 -24.92
CA ILE A 276 -2.55 14.33 -25.88
C ILE A 276 -2.02 14.45 -27.30
N ASP A 277 -0.99 15.28 -27.51
CA ASP A 277 -0.42 15.54 -28.83
C ASP A 277 0.20 14.26 -29.41
N HIS A 278 0.97 13.54 -28.59
CA HIS A 278 1.48 12.23 -28.99
C HIS A 278 0.35 11.24 -29.37
N THR A 279 -0.76 11.23 -28.62
CA THR A 279 -1.91 10.37 -28.96
C THR A 279 -2.57 10.79 -30.27
N LEU A 280 -2.75 12.09 -30.50
CA LEU A 280 -3.34 12.62 -31.73
C LEU A 280 -2.49 12.26 -32.95
N ASP A 281 -1.17 12.48 -32.86
CA ASP A 281 -0.21 12.12 -33.91
C ASP A 281 -0.23 10.61 -34.23
N MET A 282 -0.32 9.77 -33.18
CA MET A 282 -0.44 8.32 -33.32
C MET A 282 -1.73 7.92 -34.05
N ILE A 283 -2.86 8.54 -33.70
CA ILE A 283 -4.17 8.26 -34.34
C ILE A 283 -4.14 8.69 -35.81
N GLU A 284 -3.61 9.87 -36.12
CA GLU A 284 -3.53 10.40 -37.50
C GLU A 284 -2.67 9.47 -38.38
N THR A 285 -1.50 9.06 -37.90
CA THR A 285 -0.60 8.14 -38.62
C THR A 285 -1.25 6.78 -38.89
N ALA A 286 -2.08 6.29 -37.97
CA ALA A 286 -2.78 5.00 -38.13
C ALA A 286 -3.97 5.07 -39.11
N VAL A 287 -4.47 6.26 -39.44
CA VAL A 287 -5.55 6.46 -40.43
C VAL A 287 -4.98 6.64 -41.84
N GLU A 288 -3.74 7.12 -41.97
CA GLU A 288 -3.07 7.33 -43.26
C GLU A 288 -2.39 6.07 -43.83
N GLY A 289 -2.12 5.05 -43.01
CA GLY A 289 -1.47 3.77 -43.39
C GLY A 289 -2.44 2.61 -43.61
#